data_AF-A0A7C6Y2B5-F1
#
_entry.id   AF-A0A7C6Y2B5-F1
#
_cell.length_a   1.000
_cell.length_b   1.000
_cell.length_c   1.000
_cell.angle_alpha   90.00
_cell.angle_beta   90.00
_cell.angle_gamma   90.00
#
_symmetry.space_group_name_H-M   'P 1'
#
loop_
_entity.id
_entity.type
_entity.pdbx_description
1 polymer ?
#
loop_
_entity_poly.entity_id
_entity_poly.type
_entity_poly.pdbx_seq_one_letter_code
_entity_poly.pdbx_strand_id
1 'polypeptide(L)'
;LVSPFFATPAAGAVLLHSSDNGIAIMLNEEDHMRLQVLGTGLCPEACMETAIRLDTMIDEGLTSHGFKYAFSERLGYLTHCPTNLGTGLRVSVMLHLPLLGSGGQMAALANSAGKLGIAVRGIYGEGSKEHGNLYQISNQSSLGTTEQEQIAKVREVVTGLIERERQARKMVLETAPNALEDKVFRAAGLLTYARKMSASEALTLISDYRLGVSLGLIKADMTALNALLSQIMPATLSLSAGHSLPAHERDAYRAELIRRVLPKP
;
A
#
# COMPACT_ATOMS: atom_id res chain seq x y z
N LEU A 1 -1.95 2.25 -9.09
CA LEU A 1 -3.06 3.04 -9.68
C LEU A 1 -4.20 2.13 -10.10
N VAL A 2 -3.94 1.07 -10.85
CA VAL A 2 -4.98 0.11 -11.24
C VAL A 2 -4.88 -1.19 -10.44
N SER A 3 -5.98 -1.96 -10.38
CA SER A 3 -5.98 -3.32 -9.84
C SER A 3 -5.26 -4.30 -10.78
N PRO A 4 -4.78 -5.45 -10.30
CA PRO A 4 -4.24 -6.50 -11.16
C PRO A 4 -5.24 -7.02 -12.21
N PHE A 5 -6.53 -7.08 -11.85
CA PHE A 5 -7.60 -7.49 -12.77
C PHE A 5 -7.75 -6.49 -13.92
N PHE A 6 -7.79 -5.19 -13.61
CA PHE A 6 -7.87 -4.12 -14.61
C PHE A 6 -6.66 -4.08 -15.56
N ALA A 7 -5.48 -4.52 -15.11
CA ALA A 7 -4.28 -4.59 -15.94
C ALA A 7 -4.35 -5.69 -17.01
N THR A 8 -5.33 -6.60 -16.94
CA THR A 8 -5.59 -7.58 -17.99
C THR A 8 -6.46 -6.96 -19.09
N PRO A 9 -6.20 -7.22 -20.39
CA PRO A 9 -6.98 -6.60 -21.46
C PRO A 9 -8.45 -6.99 -21.40
N ALA A 10 -9.31 -6.07 -20.95
CA ALA A 10 -10.76 -6.18 -21.04
C ALA A 10 -11.27 -5.19 -22.10
N ALA A 11 -12.22 -5.62 -22.93
CA ALA A 11 -12.80 -4.76 -23.96
C ALA A 11 -13.52 -3.57 -23.29
N GLY A 12 -13.18 -2.34 -23.69
CA GLY A 12 -13.82 -1.14 -23.20
C GLY A 12 -13.38 -0.66 -21.82
N ALA A 13 -12.29 -1.20 -21.24
CA ALA A 13 -11.73 -0.69 -19.99
C ALA A 13 -11.16 0.73 -20.17
N VAL A 14 -11.50 1.65 -19.27
CA VAL A 14 -11.03 3.04 -19.30
C VAL A 14 -10.50 3.44 -17.94
N LEU A 15 -9.33 4.09 -17.93
CA LEU A 15 -8.76 4.70 -16.73
C LEU A 15 -8.80 6.22 -16.87
N LEU A 16 -9.48 6.88 -15.94
CA LEU A 16 -9.35 8.32 -15.71
C LEU A 16 -8.49 8.49 -14.47
N HIS A 17 -7.47 9.34 -14.52
CA HIS A 17 -6.67 9.64 -13.34
C HIS A 17 -6.23 11.10 -13.31
N SER A 18 -6.04 11.63 -12.10
CA SER A 18 -5.50 12.98 -11.93
C SER A 18 -4.00 13.01 -12.28
N SER A 19 -3.50 14.19 -12.65
CA SER A 19 -2.09 14.39 -13.02
C SER A 19 -1.10 14.06 -11.90
N ASP A 20 -1.53 14.25 -10.65
CA ASP A 20 -0.77 13.91 -9.44
C ASP A 20 -0.96 12.44 -9.01
N ASN A 21 -1.78 11.67 -9.74
CA ASN A 21 -2.12 10.28 -9.46
C ASN A 21 -2.82 10.06 -8.09
N GLY A 22 -3.33 11.11 -7.46
CA GLY A 22 -4.10 11.03 -6.21
C GLY A 22 -5.53 10.52 -6.40
N ILE A 23 -6.09 10.61 -7.62
CA ILE A 23 -7.43 10.14 -7.96
C ILE A 23 -7.33 9.21 -9.16
N ALA A 24 -8.05 8.10 -9.12
CA ALA A 24 -8.23 7.18 -10.24
C ALA A 24 -9.68 6.69 -10.30
N ILE A 25 -10.28 6.70 -11.48
CA ILE A 25 -11.58 6.10 -11.77
C ILE A 25 -11.35 5.03 -12.83
N MET A 26 -11.58 3.78 -12.46
CA MET A 26 -11.52 2.64 -13.37
C MET A 26 -12.93 2.31 -13.84
N LEU A 27 -13.14 2.23 -15.15
CA LEU A 27 -14.39 1.83 -15.78
C LEU A 27 -14.25 0.45 -16.41
N ASN A 28 -15.29 -0.38 -16.27
CA ASN A 28 -15.33 -1.78 -16.72
C ASN A 28 -14.23 -2.63 -16.08
N GLU A 29 -14.18 -2.61 -14.75
CA GLU A 29 -13.37 -3.51 -13.94
C GLU A 29 -14.23 -4.73 -13.54
N GLU A 30 -14.13 -5.22 -12.30
CA GLU A 30 -15.05 -6.23 -11.76
C GLU A 30 -16.46 -5.63 -11.64
N ASP A 31 -16.52 -4.35 -11.25
CA ASP A 31 -17.70 -3.50 -11.30
C ASP A 31 -17.60 -2.49 -12.46
N HIS A 32 -18.74 -1.92 -12.88
CA HIS A 32 -18.77 -0.91 -13.94
C HIS A 32 -17.88 0.30 -13.64
N MET A 33 -17.77 0.67 -12.37
CA MET A 33 -16.96 1.79 -11.93
C MET A 33 -16.31 1.53 -10.57
N ARG A 34 -15.04 1.92 -10.45
CA ARG A 34 -14.32 1.97 -9.19
C ARG A 34 -13.61 3.30 -9.04
N LEU A 35 -14.11 4.13 -8.12
CA LEU A 35 -13.48 5.38 -7.70
C LEU A 35 -12.44 5.12 -6.61
N GLN A 36 -11.23 5.61 -6.79
CA GLN A 36 -10.13 5.52 -5.85
C GLN A 36 -9.55 6.91 -5.58
N VAL A 37 -9.39 7.22 -4.30
CA VAL A 37 -8.64 8.40 -3.82
C VAL A 37 -7.50 7.92 -2.93
N LEU A 38 -6.30 8.42 -3.19
CA LEU A 38 -5.07 8.12 -2.48
C LEU A 38 -4.52 9.39 -1.84
N GLY A 39 -4.15 9.27 -0.56
CA GLY A 39 -3.53 10.35 0.20
C GLY A 39 -2.27 9.87 0.91
N THR A 40 -1.41 10.80 1.29
CA THR A 40 -0.17 10.51 2.03
C THR A 40 -0.38 10.72 3.53
N GLY A 41 0.10 9.77 4.34
CA GLY A 41 -0.08 9.79 5.79
C GLY A 41 -1.44 9.22 6.22
N LEU A 42 -1.81 9.45 7.47
CA LEU A 42 -3.07 8.96 8.03
C LEU A 42 -4.20 9.97 7.75
N CYS A 43 -4.83 9.86 6.58
CA CYS A 43 -5.83 10.82 6.10
C CYS A 43 -7.12 10.20 5.48
N PRO A 44 -7.68 9.10 6.01
CA PRO A 44 -8.84 8.46 5.39
C PRO A 44 -10.07 9.37 5.32
N GLU A 45 -10.26 10.29 6.27
CA GLU A 45 -11.36 11.26 6.27
C GLU A 45 -11.25 12.26 5.11
N ALA A 46 -10.05 12.81 4.87
CA ALA A 46 -9.83 13.75 3.76
C ALA A 46 -9.97 13.05 2.39
N CYS A 47 -9.51 11.81 2.30
CA CYS A 47 -9.74 10.98 1.11
C CYS A 47 -11.25 10.72 0.90
N MET A 48 -12.00 10.45 1.97
CA MET A 48 -13.44 10.23 1.89
C MET A 48 -14.20 11.48 1.46
N GLU A 49 -13.87 12.65 2.01
CA GLU A 49 -14.48 13.91 1.60
C GLU A 49 -14.29 14.16 0.10
N THR A 50 -13.08 13.92 -0.40
CA THR A 50 -12.78 14.02 -1.84
C THR A 50 -13.56 12.99 -2.64
N ALA A 51 -13.66 11.75 -2.16
CA ALA A 51 -14.41 10.68 -2.81
C ALA A 51 -15.91 10.99 -2.90
N ILE A 52 -16.52 11.49 -1.83
CA ILE A 52 -17.95 11.89 -1.79
C ILE A 52 -18.21 13.01 -2.80
N ARG A 53 -17.34 14.01 -2.86
CA ARG A 53 -17.49 15.11 -3.81
C ARG A 53 -17.44 14.61 -5.26
N LEU A 54 -16.51 13.71 -5.56
CA LEU A 54 -16.40 13.10 -6.89
C LEU A 54 -17.60 12.21 -7.21
N ASP A 55 -18.03 11.37 -6.26
CA ASP A 55 -19.18 10.48 -6.42
C ASP A 55 -20.48 11.26 -6.67
N THR A 56 -20.69 12.37 -5.96
CA THR A 56 -21.83 13.26 -6.17
C THR A 56 -21.82 13.86 -7.58
N MET A 57 -20.66 14.36 -8.04
CA MET A 57 -20.53 14.90 -9.39
C MET A 57 -20.77 13.85 -10.47
N ILE A 58 -20.34 12.60 -10.23
CA ILE A 58 -20.56 11.49 -11.15
C ILE A 58 -22.04 11.12 -11.18
N ASP A 59 -22.71 11.01 -10.03
CA ASP A 59 -24.12 10.66 -9.93
C ASP A 59 -25.02 11.71 -10.60
N GLU A 60 -24.74 13.00 -10.41
CA GLU A 60 -25.40 14.11 -11.11
C GLU A 60 -25.22 13.99 -12.63
N GLY A 61 -23.98 13.71 -13.07
CA GLY A 61 -23.64 13.50 -14.48
C GLY A 61 -24.40 12.31 -15.09
N LEU A 62 -24.42 11.17 -14.41
CA LEU A 62 -25.12 9.96 -14.84
C LEU A 62 -26.63 10.20 -14.91
N THR A 63 -27.20 10.80 -13.87
CA THR A 63 -28.63 11.11 -13.77
C THR A 63 -29.09 12.03 -14.90
N SER A 64 -28.28 13.05 -15.25
CA SER A 64 -28.59 13.95 -16.38
C SER A 64 -28.63 13.23 -17.74
N HIS A 65 -27.97 12.07 -17.86
CA HIS A 65 -27.97 11.23 -19.05
C HIS A 65 -28.94 10.04 -18.94
N GLY A 66 -29.80 10.01 -17.92
CA GLY A 66 -30.81 8.96 -17.73
C GLY A 66 -30.29 7.65 -17.13
N PHE A 67 -29.06 7.65 -16.59
CA PHE A 67 -28.47 6.51 -15.88
C PHE A 67 -28.56 6.70 -14.37
N LYS A 68 -28.48 5.59 -13.62
CA LYS A 68 -28.43 5.58 -12.15
C LYS A 68 -27.47 4.50 -11.69
N TYR A 69 -26.90 4.67 -10.50
CA TYR A 69 -26.23 3.55 -9.83
C TYR A 69 -27.20 2.40 -9.56
N ALA A 70 -26.68 1.18 -9.64
CA ALA A 70 -27.41 -0.01 -9.24
C ALA A 70 -27.51 -0.04 -7.72
N PHE A 71 -28.66 0.35 -7.17
CA PHE A 71 -28.86 0.49 -5.73
C PHE A 71 -30.13 -0.25 -5.28
N SER A 72 -30.05 -0.87 -4.11
CA SER A 72 -31.17 -1.52 -3.43
C SER A 72 -31.37 -0.88 -2.06
N GLU A 73 -32.60 -0.53 -1.69
CA GLU A 73 -32.91 0.00 -0.36
C GLU A 73 -32.50 -0.93 0.78
N ARG A 74 -32.51 -2.25 0.54
CA ARG A 74 -32.12 -3.26 1.52
C ARG A 74 -30.63 -3.57 1.51
N LEU A 75 -30.00 -3.60 0.34
CA LEU A 75 -28.64 -4.11 0.16
C LEU A 75 -27.59 -3.03 -0.11
N GLY A 76 -27.99 -1.77 -0.32
CA GLY A 76 -27.11 -0.69 -0.73
C GLY A 76 -26.70 -0.77 -2.20
N TYR A 77 -25.50 -0.30 -2.51
CA TYR A 77 -24.90 -0.39 -3.84
C TYR A 77 -24.66 -1.86 -4.22
N LEU A 78 -25.20 -2.23 -5.38
CA LEU A 78 -25.06 -3.56 -5.94
C LEU A 78 -23.71 -3.65 -6.67
N THR A 79 -22.98 -4.73 -6.39
CA THR A 79 -21.63 -4.98 -6.86
C THR A 79 -21.48 -6.46 -7.16
N HIS A 80 -20.57 -6.79 -8.06
CA HIS A 80 -20.20 -8.16 -8.35
C HIS A 80 -19.52 -8.84 -7.15
N CYS A 81 -18.74 -8.10 -6.36
CA CYS A 81 -17.97 -8.62 -5.25
C CYS A 81 -18.79 -8.62 -3.93
N PRO A 82 -19.12 -9.77 -3.32
CA PRO A 82 -19.95 -9.80 -2.12
C PRO A 82 -19.38 -9.02 -0.93
N THR A 83 -18.07 -8.80 -0.85
CA THR A 83 -17.44 -8.03 0.23
C THR A 83 -17.64 -6.51 0.10
N ASN A 84 -18.01 -6.04 -1.09
CA ASN A 84 -18.28 -4.62 -1.36
C ASN A 84 -19.78 -4.28 -1.27
N LEU A 85 -20.67 -5.27 -1.03
CA LEU A 85 -22.11 -5.03 -0.93
C LEU A 85 -22.42 -4.09 0.24
N GLY A 86 -23.35 -3.14 0.06
CA GLY A 86 -23.67 -2.12 1.06
C GLY A 86 -23.19 -0.75 0.61
N THR A 87 -22.22 -0.18 1.32
CA THR A 87 -21.67 1.13 0.97
C THR A 87 -20.74 1.11 -0.26
N GLY A 88 -20.27 -0.05 -0.71
CA GLY A 88 -19.25 -0.12 -1.77
C GLY A 88 -17.85 0.33 -1.32
N LEU A 89 -17.71 0.79 -0.07
CA LEU A 89 -16.49 1.45 0.39
C LEU A 89 -15.43 0.45 0.87
N ARG A 90 -14.22 0.62 0.33
CA ARG A 90 -12.99 -0.01 0.82
C ARG A 90 -12.03 1.05 1.34
N VAL A 91 -11.96 1.19 2.66
CA VAL A 91 -10.95 2.03 3.32
C VAL A 91 -9.69 1.21 3.53
N SER A 92 -8.53 1.76 3.16
CA SER A 92 -7.25 1.10 3.44
C SER A 92 -6.16 2.09 3.83
N VAL A 93 -5.31 1.69 4.77
CA VAL A 93 -4.10 2.42 5.17
C VAL A 93 -2.90 1.49 5.04
N MET A 94 -1.81 2.00 4.47
CA MET A 94 -0.55 1.28 4.37
C MET A 94 0.40 1.73 5.47
N LEU A 95 0.91 0.78 6.26
CA LEU A 95 1.85 1.04 7.35
C LEU A 95 3.16 0.27 7.12
N HIS A 96 4.27 0.89 7.52
CA HIS A 96 5.57 0.21 7.62
C HIS A 96 5.81 -0.16 9.08
N LEU A 97 5.80 -1.45 9.37
CA LEU A 97 5.84 -2.01 10.73
C LEU A 97 7.05 -2.95 10.89
N PRO A 98 8.30 -2.47 10.72
CA PRO A 98 9.49 -3.32 10.69
C PRO A 98 9.72 -4.08 12.00
N LEU A 99 9.43 -3.47 13.15
CA LEU A 99 9.72 -4.12 14.43
C LEU A 99 8.62 -5.09 14.86
N LEU A 100 7.35 -4.74 14.64
CA LEU A 100 6.24 -5.69 14.83
C LEU A 100 6.33 -6.87 13.85
N GLY A 101 6.72 -6.60 12.60
CA GLY A 101 7.00 -7.61 11.56
C GLY A 101 8.09 -8.57 11.98
N SER A 102 9.28 -8.07 12.31
CA SER A 102 10.41 -8.91 12.73
C SER A 102 10.17 -9.63 14.07
N GLY A 103 9.33 -9.08 14.93
CA GLY A 103 8.97 -9.67 16.22
C GLY A 103 7.95 -10.81 16.12
N GLY A 104 7.48 -11.17 14.91
CA GLY A 104 6.52 -12.26 14.72
C GLY A 104 5.11 -11.96 15.23
N GLN A 105 4.80 -10.70 15.54
CA GLN A 105 3.52 -10.31 16.16
C GLN A 105 2.39 -10.17 15.13
N MET A 106 2.73 -10.03 13.85
CA MET A 106 1.77 -9.68 12.79
C MET A 106 0.67 -10.73 12.59
N ALA A 107 0.97 -12.03 12.71
CA ALA A 107 -0.04 -13.07 12.59
C ALA A 107 -1.10 -12.98 13.72
N ALA A 108 -0.67 -12.77 14.96
CA ALA A 108 -1.57 -12.60 16.10
C ALA A 108 -2.40 -11.31 15.98
N LEU A 109 -1.79 -10.23 15.47
CA LEU A 109 -2.47 -8.96 15.20
C LEU A 109 -3.52 -9.11 14.09
N ALA A 110 -3.18 -9.79 12.99
CA ALA A 110 -4.11 -10.05 11.89
C ALA A 110 -5.31 -10.89 12.35
N ASN A 111 -5.07 -11.94 13.16
CA ASN A 111 -6.15 -12.76 13.72
C ASN A 111 -7.06 -11.95 14.66
N SER A 112 -6.49 -11.06 15.48
CA SER A 112 -7.28 -10.23 16.40
C SER A 112 -8.07 -9.16 15.66
N ALA A 113 -7.46 -8.49 14.67
CA ALA A 113 -8.11 -7.51 13.81
C ALA A 113 -9.22 -8.13 12.97
N GLY A 114 -9.05 -9.38 12.51
CA GLY A 114 -10.07 -10.11 11.76
C GLY A 114 -11.38 -10.28 12.52
N LYS A 115 -11.32 -10.46 13.85
CA LYS A 115 -12.53 -10.51 14.71
C LYS A 115 -13.30 -9.19 14.75
N LEU A 116 -12.65 -8.08 14.40
CA LEU A 116 -13.25 -6.75 14.31
C LEU A 116 -13.67 -6.40 12.87
N GLY A 117 -13.60 -7.35 11.94
CA GLY A 117 -13.88 -7.12 10.52
C GLY A 117 -12.78 -6.34 9.79
N ILE A 118 -11.55 -6.34 10.32
CA ILE A 118 -10.40 -5.65 9.73
C ILE A 118 -9.39 -6.67 9.19
N ALA A 119 -9.00 -6.53 7.94
CA ALA A 119 -7.93 -7.31 7.32
C ALA A 119 -6.59 -6.61 7.51
N VAL A 120 -5.56 -7.39 7.86
CA VAL A 120 -4.16 -6.98 7.85
C VAL A 120 -3.42 -7.91 6.89
N ARG A 121 -2.76 -7.36 5.87
CA ARG A 121 -2.07 -8.14 4.83
C ARG A 121 -0.77 -7.48 4.40
N GLY A 122 0.31 -8.22 4.23
CA GLY A 122 1.53 -7.71 3.61
C GLY A 122 1.30 -7.31 2.14
N ILE A 123 1.99 -6.25 1.71
CA ILE A 123 1.89 -5.72 0.34
C ILE A 123 2.72 -6.54 -0.66
N TYR A 124 3.92 -6.95 -0.23
CA TYR A 124 4.87 -7.64 -1.08
C TYR A 124 5.13 -9.04 -0.55
N GLY A 125 4.95 -10.05 -1.39
CA GLY A 125 5.12 -11.46 -1.04
C GLY A 125 4.06 -12.36 -1.67
N GLU A 126 4.31 -13.65 -1.68
CA GLU A 126 3.34 -14.68 -2.05
C GLU A 126 3.11 -15.60 -0.83
N GLY A 127 1.85 -15.90 -0.52
CA GLY A 127 1.48 -16.73 0.62
C GLY A 127 1.82 -16.07 1.97
N SER A 128 2.59 -16.76 2.81
CA SER A 128 2.91 -16.36 4.18
C SER A 128 4.23 -15.59 4.35
N LYS A 129 5.01 -15.38 3.27
CA LYS A 129 6.30 -14.68 3.31
C LYS A 129 6.18 -13.25 2.81
N GLU A 130 5.92 -12.34 3.74
CA GLU A 130 5.86 -10.91 3.48
C GLU A 130 7.27 -10.31 3.48
N HIS A 131 7.55 -9.39 2.55
CA HIS A 131 8.83 -8.70 2.42
C HIS A 131 8.65 -7.19 2.58
N GLY A 132 9.66 -6.52 3.13
CA GLY A 132 9.67 -5.06 3.28
C GLY A 132 8.79 -4.51 4.40
N ASN A 133 8.18 -5.37 5.22
CA ASN A 133 7.39 -4.99 6.41
C ASN A 133 6.32 -3.91 6.14
N LEU A 134 5.74 -3.93 4.94
CA LEU A 134 4.66 -3.03 4.53
C LEU A 134 3.34 -3.79 4.57
N TYR A 135 2.39 -3.23 5.30
CA TYR A 135 1.12 -3.86 5.63
C TYR A 135 -0.03 -2.96 5.21
N GLN A 136 -1.02 -3.54 4.52
CA GLN A 136 -2.32 -2.93 4.29
C GLN A 136 -3.28 -3.32 5.41
N ILE A 137 -3.89 -2.32 6.02
CA ILE A 137 -4.97 -2.47 6.99
C ILE A 137 -6.25 -1.95 6.32
N SER A 138 -7.31 -2.75 6.27
CA SER A 138 -8.56 -2.38 5.56
C SER A 138 -9.79 -3.05 6.15
N ASN A 139 -10.98 -2.48 5.92
CA ASN A 139 -12.25 -3.14 6.27
C ASN A 139 -12.49 -4.37 5.38
N GLN A 140 -13.11 -5.42 5.93
CA GLN A 140 -13.44 -6.66 5.21
C GLN A 140 -14.84 -6.66 4.59
N SER A 141 -15.79 -5.98 5.22
CA SER A 141 -17.18 -5.88 4.79
C SER A 141 -17.62 -4.43 4.79
N SER A 142 -18.59 -4.12 3.94
CA SER A 142 -19.23 -2.81 3.82
C SER A 142 -20.75 -2.86 4.06
N LEU A 143 -21.34 -4.04 4.25
CA LEU A 143 -22.77 -4.20 4.47
C LEU A 143 -23.14 -3.95 5.94
N GLY A 144 -24.22 -3.21 6.16
CA GLY A 144 -24.82 -3.01 7.50
C GLY A 144 -24.03 -2.07 8.41
N THR A 145 -23.13 -1.26 7.85
CA THR A 145 -22.38 -0.21 8.58
C THR A 145 -22.27 1.02 7.69
N THR A 146 -22.15 2.20 8.30
CA THR A 146 -21.93 3.43 7.54
C THR A 146 -20.47 3.60 7.13
N GLU A 147 -20.22 4.44 6.13
CA GLU A 147 -18.86 4.78 5.69
C GLU A 147 -18.04 5.39 6.83
N GLN A 148 -18.66 6.24 7.66
CA GLN A 148 -18.01 6.85 8.83
C GLN A 148 -17.61 5.80 9.87
N GLU A 149 -18.47 4.80 10.14
CA GLU A 149 -18.16 3.69 11.05
C GLU A 149 -17.01 2.83 10.50
N GLN A 150 -16.99 2.57 9.20
CA GLN A 150 -15.93 1.80 8.54
C GLN A 150 -14.58 2.52 8.65
N ILE A 151 -14.55 3.83 8.39
CA ILE A 151 -13.35 4.66 8.56
C ILE A 151 -12.89 4.66 10.02
N ALA A 152 -13.82 4.86 10.97
CA ALA A 152 -13.50 4.90 12.39
C ALA A 152 -12.85 3.59 12.88
N LYS A 153 -13.41 2.43 12.49
CA LYS A 153 -12.86 1.10 12.83
C LYS A 153 -11.45 0.90 12.27
N VAL A 154 -11.22 1.24 11.00
CA VAL A 154 -9.89 1.14 10.40
C VAL A 154 -8.91 2.06 11.12
N ARG A 155 -9.30 3.30 11.40
CA ARG A 155 -8.48 4.29 12.09
C ARG A 155 -8.08 3.85 13.49
N GLU A 156 -9.01 3.28 14.26
CA GLU A 156 -8.73 2.75 15.60
C GLU A 156 -7.62 1.70 15.58
N VAL A 157 -7.78 0.67 14.72
CA VAL A 157 -6.76 -0.40 14.58
C VAL A 157 -5.42 0.16 14.10
N VAL A 158 -5.45 1.03 13.09
CA VAL A 158 -4.25 1.68 12.55
C VAL A 158 -3.52 2.49 13.63
N THR A 159 -4.25 3.26 14.44
CA THR A 159 -3.66 4.09 15.50
C THR A 159 -2.98 3.23 16.55
N GLY A 160 -3.63 2.15 17.01
CA GLY A 160 -3.02 1.20 17.94
C GLY A 160 -1.77 0.52 17.39
N LEU A 161 -1.74 0.20 16.08
CA LEU A 161 -0.54 -0.36 15.43
C LEU A 161 0.60 0.67 15.35
N ILE A 162 0.28 1.92 15.02
CA ILE A 162 1.27 3.01 14.99
C ILE A 162 1.91 3.21 16.37
N GLU A 163 1.11 3.22 17.43
CA GLU A 163 1.61 3.38 18.80
C GLU A 163 2.53 2.23 19.21
N ARG A 164 2.13 0.99 18.96
CA ARG A 164 2.94 -0.21 19.26
C ARG A 164 4.26 -0.22 18.50
N GLU A 165 4.25 0.10 17.21
CA GLU A 165 5.48 0.18 16.42
C GLU A 165 6.39 1.31 16.90
N ARG A 166 5.85 2.49 17.26
CA ARG A 166 6.62 3.59 17.85
C ARG A 166 7.25 3.20 19.19
N GLN A 167 6.51 2.49 20.05
CA GLN A 167 7.05 1.98 21.32
C GLN A 167 8.17 0.97 21.09
N ALA A 168 7.98 0.03 20.16
CA ALA A 168 9.03 -0.93 19.79
C ALA A 168 10.29 -0.22 19.27
N ARG A 169 10.13 0.85 18.48
CA ARG A 169 11.24 1.66 17.95
C ARG A 169 12.02 2.36 19.06
N LYS A 170 11.32 2.93 20.03
CA LYS A 170 11.94 3.53 21.22
C LYS A 170 12.68 2.47 22.04
N MET A 171 12.05 1.33 22.28
CA MET A 171 12.63 0.24 23.06
C MET A 171 13.92 -0.31 22.43
N VAL A 172 13.97 -0.52 21.11
CA VAL A 172 15.20 -1.03 20.46
C VAL A 172 16.34 -0.02 20.48
N LEU A 173 16.04 1.29 20.42
CA LEU A 173 17.03 2.35 20.59
C LEU A 173 17.64 2.37 22.00
N GLU A 174 16.84 2.06 23.03
CA GLU A 174 17.31 2.03 24.42
C GLU A 174 18.04 0.72 24.75
N THR A 175 17.56 -0.41 24.25
CA THR A 175 18.02 -1.74 24.65
C THR A 175 19.14 -2.29 23.78
N ALA A 176 19.20 -1.94 22.50
CA ALA A 176 20.16 -2.48 21.55
C ALA A 176 20.57 -1.48 20.45
N PRO A 177 20.99 -0.24 20.80
CA PRO A 177 21.28 0.81 19.83
C PRO A 177 22.35 0.39 18.81
N ASN A 178 23.46 -0.20 19.26
CA ASN A 178 24.56 -0.60 18.38
C ASN A 178 24.15 -1.72 17.41
N ALA A 179 23.29 -2.66 17.85
CA ALA A 179 22.83 -3.74 16.99
C ALA A 179 21.84 -3.21 15.93
N LEU A 180 20.98 -2.26 16.30
CA LEU A 180 20.10 -1.56 15.38
C LEU A 180 20.90 -0.76 14.34
N GLU A 181 21.89 0.00 14.80
CA GLU A 181 22.76 0.79 13.94
C GLU A 181 23.53 -0.10 12.96
N ASP A 182 24.19 -1.16 13.43
CA ASP A 182 24.89 -2.12 12.56
C ASP A 182 23.93 -2.75 11.53
N LYS A 183 22.72 -3.15 11.93
CA LYS A 183 21.71 -3.69 11.00
C LYS A 183 21.36 -2.68 9.90
N VAL A 184 21.06 -1.44 10.29
CA VAL A 184 20.66 -0.35 9.39
C VAL A 184 21.80 -0.01 8.41
N PHE A 185 23.03 0.12 8.90
CA PHE A 185 24.18 0.48 8.06
C PHE A 185 24.67 -0.68 7.19
N ARG A 186 24.52 -1.94 7.61
CA ARG A 186 24.70 -3.10 6.72
C ARG A 186 23.72 -3.07 5.56
N ALA A 187 22.46 -2.76 5.82
CA ALA A 187 21.47 -2.61 4.76
C ALA A 187 21.83 -1.46 3.81
N ALA A 188 22.26 -0.32 4.34
CA ALA A 188 22.75 0.80 3.54
C ALA A 188 23.95 0.42 2.65
N GLY A 189 24.95 -0.28 3.22
CA GLY A 189 26.11 -0.76 2.47
C GLY A 189 25.73 -1.73 1.34
N LEU A 190 24.89 -2.72 1.63
CA LEU A 190 24.43 -3.66 0.60
C LEU A 190 23.66 -2.95 -0.52
N LEU A 191 22.73 -2.07 -0.17
CA LEU A 191 21.95 -1.31 -1.17
C LEU A 191 22.83 -0.41 -2.05
N THR A 192 23.89 0.17 -1.51
CA THR A 192 24.73 1.15 -2.21
C THR A 192 25.94 0.55 -2.94
N TYR A 193 26.33 -0.69 -2.63
CA TYR A 193 27.50 -1.35 -3.24
C TYR A 193 27.18 -2.64 -4.01
N ALA A 194 26.11 -3.37 -3.69
CA ALA A 194 25.80 -4.64 -4.35
C ALA A 194 25.60 -4.45 -5.86
N ARG A 195 26.02 -5.45 -6.64
CA ARG A 195 25.90 -5.46 -8.12
C ARG A 195 24.74 -6.29 -8.63
N LYS A 196 24.15 -7.11 -7.77
CA LYS A 196 23.00 -7.95 -8.06
C LYS A 196 22.18 -8.08 -6.79
N MET A 197 20.86 -7.95 -6.89
CA MET A 197 19.96 -8.01 -5.75
C MET A 197 18.58 -8.48 -6.18
N SER A 198 18.05 -9.49 -5.50
CA SER A 198 16.67 -9.97 -5.77
C SER A 198 15.63 -8.96 -5.28
N ALA A 199 14.37 -9.07 -5.73
CA ALA A 199 13.31 -8.17 -5.29
C ALA A 199 13.00 -8.34 -3.78
N SER A 200 12.95 -9.58 -3.29
CA SER A 200 12.70 -9.90 -1.88
C SER A 200 13.81 -9.36 -0.97
N GLU A 201 15.07 -9.55 -1.36
CA GLU A 201 16.23 -9.00 -0.65
C GLU A 201 16.19 -7.48 -0.63
N ALA A 202 15.96 -6.85 -1.79
CA ALA A 202 15.88 -5.39 -1.89
C ALA A 202 14.78 -4.80 -1.00
N LEU A 203 13.59 -5.40 -0.98
CA LEU A 203 12.49 -4.96 -0.13
C LEU A 203 12.85 -5.03 1.36
N THR A 204 13.46 -6.14 1.79
CA THR A 204 13.91 -6.30 3.19
C THR A 204 14.96 -5.26 3.56
N LEU A 205 15.97 -5.06 2.72
CA LEU A 205 17.03 -4.09 2.98
C LEU A 205 16.50 -2.64 2.94
N ILE A 206 15.61 -2.30 1.99
CA ILE A 206 14.96 -0.99 1.93
C ILE A 206 14.12 -0.76 3.19
N SER A 207 13.46 -1.78 3.72
CA SER A 207 12.73 -1.67 4.99
C SER A 207 13.65 -1.30 6.15
N ASP A 208 14.82 -1.95 6.27
CA ASP A 208 15.78 -1.64 7.33
C ASP A 208 16.40 -0.25 7.12
N TYR A 209 16.75 0.12 5.89
CA TYR A 209 17.22 1.47 5.55
C TYR A 209 16.18 2.53 5.90
N ARG A 210 14.91 2.31 5.53
CA ARG A 210 13.78 3.20 5.83
C ARG A 210 13.55 3.33 7.34
N LEU A 211 13.73 2.26 8.11
CA LEU A 211 13.72 2.32 9.57
C LEU A 211 14.83 3.27 10.05
N GLY A 212 16.06 3.09 9.58
CA GLY A 212 17.20 3.98 9.87
C GLY A 212 16.91 5.46 9.59
N VAL A 213 16.34 5.77 8.43
CA VAL A 213 15.94 7.13 8.06
C VAL A 213 14.87 7.67 9.01
N SER A 214 13.86 6.88 9.32
CA SER A 214 12.77 7.30 10.22
C SER A 214 13.20 7.50 11.67
N LEU A 215 14.32 6.90 12.09
CA LEU A 215 14.93 7.09 13.41
C LEU A 215 16.02 8.18 13.41
N GLY A 216 16.30 8.80 12.27
CA GLY A 216 17.33 9.83 12.13
C GLY A 216 18.77 9.29 12.10
N LEU A 217 18.97 7.97 11.96
CA LEU A 217 20.29 7.34 11.84
C LEU A 217 20.91 7.56 10.45
N ILE A 218 20.07 7.65 9.41
CA ILE A 218 20.48 7.91 8.03
C ILE A 218 19.75 9.15 7.52
N LYS A 219 20.47 10.06 6.86
CA LYS A 219 19.85 11.19 6.15
C LYS A 219 19.55 10.80 4.71
N ALA A 220 18.27 10.63 4.39
CA ALA A 220 17.81 10.37 3.02
C ALA A 220 16.38 10.88 2.82
N ASP A 221 15.98 11.04 1.56
CA ASP A 221 14.62 11.43 1.20
C ASP A 221 13.66 10.23 1.29
N MET A 222 12.67 10.34 2.18
CA MET A 222 11.62 9.33 2.35
C MET A 222 10.73 9.20 1.10
N THR A 223 10.57 10.28 0.32
CA THR A 223 9.79 10.26 -0.92
C THR A 223 10.48 9.41 -1.98
N ALA A 224 11.77 9.61 -2.19
CA ALA A 224 12.59 8.77 -3.06
C ALA A 224 12.55 7.28 -2.64
N LEU A 225 12.58 6.97 -1.34
CA LEU A 225 12.46 5.60 -0.85
C LEU A 225 11.10 4.98 -1.16
N ASN A 226 10.01 5.74 -0.95
CA ASN A 226 8.66 5.26 -1.26
C ASN A 226 8.50 4.99 -2.76
N ALA A 227 9.05 5.86 -3.62
CA ALA A 227 9.06 5.67 -5.06
C ALA A 227 9.91 4.45 -5.47
N LEU A 228 11.05 4.24 -4.81
CA LEU A 228 11.95 3.13 -5.11
C LEU A 228 11.25 1.76 -4.97
N LEU A 229 10.38 1.59 -3.96
CA LEU A 229 9.64 0.34 -3.72
C LEU A 229 8.88 -0.17 -4.94
N SER A 230 8.25 0.71 -5.71
CA SER A 230 7.51 0.33 -6.92
C SER A 230 8.42 0.21 -8.15
N GLN A 231 9.49 1.03 -8.21
CA GLN A 231 10.44 1.03 -9.33
C GLN A 231 11.30 -0.23 -9.38
N ILE A 232 11.61 -0.84 -8.24
CA ILE A 232 12.41 -2.07 -8.16
C ILE A 232 11.63 -3.35 -8.49
N MET A 233 10.31 -3.25 -8.73
CA MET A 233 9.47 -4.40 -9.03
C MET A 233 9.75 -4.95 -10.44
N PRO A 234 9.64 -6.29 -10.66
CA PRO A 234 10.06 -6.92 -11.91
C PRO A 234 9.45 -6.30 -13.18
N ALA A 235 8.15 -6.03 -13.19
CA ALA A 235 7.46 -5.45 -14.35
C ALA A 235 7.90 -4.01 -14.62
N THR A 236 8.03 -3.20 -13.57
CA THR A 236 8.49 -1.80 -13.68
C THR A 236 9.92 -1.72 -14.21
N LEU A 237 10.81 -2.62 -13.78
CA LEU A 237 12.17 -2.69 -14.28
C LEU A 237 12.22 -3.06 -15.77
N SER A 238 11.46 -4.08 -16.19
CA SER A 238 11.36 -4.45 -17.61
C SER A 238 10.82 -3.30 -18.46
N LEU A 239 9.79 -2.59 -17.97
CA LEU A 239 9.25 -1.41 -18.64
C LEU A 239 10.29 -0.29 -18.76
N SER A 240 11.00 0.02 -17.67
CA SER A 240 12.07 1.04 -17.65
C SER A 240 13.23 0.67 -18.58
N ALA A 241 13.48 -0.61 -18.81
CA ALA A 241 14.51 -1.08 -19.72
C ALA A 241 14.05 -1.17 -21.19
N GLY A 242 12.75 -1.00 -21.46
CA GLY A 242 12.17 -1.06 -22.81
C GLY A 242 12.01 -2.48 -23.39
N HIS A 243 12.34 -3.51 -22.63
CA HIS A 243 12.23 -4.92 -23.05
C HIS A 243 12.08 -5.86 -21.84
N SER A 244 11.61 -7.09 -22.08
CA SER A 244 11.51 -8.10 -21.03
C SER A 244 12.89 -8.53 -20.55
N LEU A 245 13.21 -8.22 -19.30
CA LEU A 245 14.46 -8.63 -18.68
C LEU A 245 14.33 -10.03 -18.06
N PRO A 246 15.23 -10.99 -18.34
CA PRO A 246 15.29 -12.25 -17.60
C PRO A 246 15.68 -12.01 -16.14
N ALA A 247 15.36 -12.97 -15.26
CA ALA A 247 15.50 -12.79 -13.81
C ALA A 247 16.89 -12.32 -13.35
N HIS A 248 17.95 -12.89 -13.93
CA HIS A 248 19.32 -12.54 -13.57
C HIS A 248 19.72 -11.11 -13.98
N GLU A 249 19.24 -10.62 -15.11
CA GLU A 249 19.46 -9.24 -15.56
C GLU A 249 18.62 -8.25 -14.74
N ARG A 250 17.38 -8.61 -14.39
CA ARG A 250 16.55 -7.79 -13.49
C ARG A 250 17.25 -7.53 -12.17
N ASP A 251 17.94 -8.51 -11.61
CA ASP A 251 18.63 -8.35 -10.33
C ASP A 251 19.83 -7.40 -10.42
N ALA A 252 20.55 -7.40 -11.55
CA ALA A 252 21.64 -6.46 -11.79
C ALA A 252 21.11 -5.04 -12.02
N TYR A 253 20.09 -4.90 -12.86
CA TYR A 253 19.44 -3.63 -13.15
C TYR A 253 18.77 -3.02 -11.92
N ARG A 254 18.14 -3.85 -11.07
CA ARG A 254 17.61 -3.43 -9.76
C ARG A 254 18.70 -2.84 -8.89
N ALA A 255 19.81 -3.56 -8.72
CA ALA A 255 20.91 -3.09 -7.91
C ALA A 255 21.48 -1.77 -8.46
N GLU A 256 21.59 -1.63 -9.79
CA GLU A 256 22.01 -0.38 -10.43
C GLU A 256 21.07 0.79 -10.13
N LEU A 257 19.76 0.59 -10.29
CA LEU A 257 18.75 1.60 -9.99
C LEU A 257 18.83 2.05 -8.52
N ILE A 258 18.91 1.10 -7.58
CA ILE A 258 19.02 1.39 -6.15
C ILE A 258 20.25 2.25 -5.86
N ARG A 259 21.43 1.90 -6.41
CA ARG A 259 22.67 2.67 -6.22
C ARG A 259 22.61 4.07 -6.81
N ARG A 260 21.78 4.30 -7.83
CA ARG A 260 21.58 5.62 -8.44
C ARG A 260 20.68 6.52 -7.59
N VAL A 261 19.67 5.93 -6.94
CA VAL A 261 18.68 6.66 -6.13
C VAL A 261 19.20 6.93 -4.72
N LEU A 262 19.88 5.96 -4.11
CA LEU A 262 20.33 6.09 -2.73
C LEU A 262 21.73 6.74 -2.65
N PRO A 263 21.92 7.72 -1.76
CA PRO A 263 23.24 8.29 -1.53
C PRO A 263 24.15 7.21 -0.94
N LYS A 264 25.44 7.26 -1.31
CA LYS A 264 26.44 6.46 -0.61
C LYS A 264 26.56 6.98 0.83
N PRO A 265 26.55 6.08 1.85
CA PRO A 265 26.74 6.47 3.23
C PRO A 265 28.13 7.08 3.46
#